data_AF-A0A2G5QUB0-F1
#
_entry.id   AF-A0A2G5QUB0-F1
#
_cell.length_a   1.000
_cell.length_b   1.000
_cell.length_c   1.000
_cell.angle_alpha   90.00
_cell.angle_beta   90.00
_cell.angle_gamma   90.00
#
_symmetry.space_group_name_H-M   'P 1'
#
loop_
_entity.id
_entity.type
_entity.pdbx_description
1 polymer ?
#
loop_
_entity_poly.entity_id
_entity_poly.type
_entity_poly.pdbx_seq_one_letter_code
_entity_poly.pdbx_strand_id
1 'polypeptide(L)'
;MSLEAAVRLTEILLALALIQQSLEHLRGLPGERPLFAIRILLCVLVASGIAAPWPLVGLALVSLVILERFQGPYNGGSDRMGLLALWCLVLTRLLPTPALKELSFGYLGAQLMLSYFISGGVKIVNPDWRSGRALRDVFQFSSYPVSQGLRRWAQRPRLLLVMSWAVMGFELAFPLTLLWKPALIAGLAIAATFHLANACLFGLNRFFWTWLATYPAILWLQGRVF
;
A
#
# COMPACT_ATOMS: atom_id res chain seq x y z
N MET A 1 -17.99 9.27 6.97
CA MET A 1 -16.70 9.92 7.27
C MET A 1 -16.59 11.12 6.36
N SER A 2 -16.24 12.31 6.86
CA SER A 2 -16.07 13.49 6.00
C SER A 2 -14.80 13.38 5.14
N LEU A 3 -14.74 14.11 4.03
CA LEU A 3 -13.55 14.17 3.18
C LEU A 3 -12.33 14.64 3.98
N GLU A 4 -12.47 15.73 4.75
CA GLU A 4 -11.39 16.30 5.55
C GLU A 4 -10.81 15.29 6.55
N ALA A 5 -11.68 14.54 7.25
CA ALA A 5 -11.23 13.51 8.19
C ALA A 5 -10.51 12.37 7.48
N ALA A 6 -11.01 11.93 6.32
CA ALA A 6 -10.40 10.87 5.54
C ALA A 6 -9.02 11.26 4.99
N VAL A 7 -8.91 12.48 4.45
CA VAL A 7 -7.67 13.07 3.95
C VAL A 7 -6.66 13.19 5.09
N ARG A 8 -7.06 13.77 6.23
CA ARG A 8 -6.19 13.95 7.38
C ARG A 8 -5.67 12.62 7.93
N LEU A 9 -6.55 11.61 8.03
CA LEU A 9 -6.16 10.29 8.50
C LEU A 9 -5.17 9.63 7.52
N THR A 10 -5.40 9.76 6.22
CA THR A 10 -4.48 9.26 5.17
C THR A 10 -3.12 9.95 5.26
N GLU A 11 -3.07 11.27 5.42
CA GLU A 11 -1.82 12.04 5.59
C GLU A 11 -1.00 11.55 6.78
N ILE A 12 -1.65 11.38 7.94
CA ILE A 12 -0.98 10.94 9.17
C ILE A 12 -0.46 9.51 9.02
N LEU A 13 -1.30 8.58 8.57
CA LEU A 13 -0.91 7.18 8.42
C LEU A 13 0.23 7.02 7.39
N LEU A 14 0.17 7.76 6.28
CA LEU A 14 1.21 7.73 5.25
C LEU A 14 2.51 8.35 5.75
N ALA A 15 2.44 9.46 6.50
CA ALA A 15 3.62 10.06 7.14
C ALA A 15 4.28 9.09 8.13
N LEU A 16 3.51 8.37 8.94
CA LEU A 16 4.04 7.36 9.87
C LEU A 16 4.70 6.19 9.13
N ALA A 17 4.08 5.70 8.05
CA ALA A 17 4.67 4.65 7.20
C ALA A 17 6.01 5.10 6.59
N LEU A 18 6.08 6.33 6.09
CA LEU A 18 7.29 6.89 5.49
C LEU A 18 8.37 7.20 6.53
N ILE A 19 8.02 7.60 7.76
CA ILE A 19 8.97 7.74 8.87
C ILE A 19 9.60 6.39 9.19
N GLN A 20 8.79 5.34 9.38
CA GLN A 20 9.29 3.98 9.67
C GLN A 20 10.31 3.54 8.62
N GLN A 21 9.98 3.67 7.33
CA GLN A 21 10.90 3.34 6.23
C GLN A 21 12.17 4.22 6.27
N SER A 22 12.04 5.51 6.58
CA SER A 22 13.19 6.43 6.60
C SER A 22 14.19 6.12 7.70
N LEU A 23 13.71 5.65 8.86
CA LEU A 23 14.56 5.29 9.99
C LEU A 23 15.52 4.14 9.65
N GLU A 24 15.14 3.23 8.75
CA GLU A 24 16.00 2.15 8.25
C GLU A 24 17.25 2.72 7.56
N HIS A 25 17.10 3.81 6.81
CA HIS A 25 18.17 4.43 6.03
C HIS A 25 19.04 5.40 6.84
N LEU A 26 18.60 5.86 8.02
CA LEU A 26 19.46 6.68 8.89
C LEU A 26 20.68 5.91 9.42
N ARG A 27 20.55 4.60 9.56
CA ARG A 27 21.67 3.69 9.92
C ARG A 27 22.44 3.19 8.68
N GLY A 28 22.00 3.53 7.48
CA GLY A 28 22.59 3.14 6.21
C GLY A 28 23.78 4.01 5.79
N LEU A 29 24.02 4.03 4.47
CA LEU A 29 25.14 4.73 3.85
C LEU A 29 25.10 6.24 4.12
N PRO A 30 26.24 6.89 4.43
CA PRO A 30 26.27 8.32 4.78
C PRO A 30 25.62 9.23 3.74
N GLY A 31 25.77 8.92 2.45
CA GLY A 31 25.20 9.69 1.34
C GLY A 31 23.67 9.59 1.19
N GLU A 32 23.00 8.69 1.92
CA GLU A 32 21.54 8.55 1.92
C GLU A 32 20.89 9.35 3.06
N ARG A 33 21.61 9.52 4.17
CA ARG A 33 21.06 10.09 5.42
C ARG A 33 20.41 11.46 5.25
N PRO A 34 20.99 12.44 4.52
CA PRO A 34 20.36 13.75 4.36
C PRO A 34 18.97 13.66 3.69
N LEU A 35 18.84 12.81 2.67
CA LEU A 35 17.59 12.65 1.92
C LEU A 35 16.47 12.09 2.80
N PHE A 36 16.79 11.07 3.61
CA PHE A 36 15.80 10.47 4.52
C PHE A 36 15.55 11.32 5.78
N ALA A 37 16.52 12.12 6.24
CA ALA A 37 16.31 13.10 7.30
C ALA A 37 15.35 14.21 6.84
N ILE A 38 15.50 14.72 5.61
CA ILE A 38 14.56 15.66 4.99
C ILE A 38 13.17 15.02 4.90
N ARG A 39 13.08 13.76 4.45
CA ARG A 39 11.79 13.06 4.38
C ARG A 39 11.11 12.95 5.74
N ILE A 40 11.86 12.60 6.80
CA ILE A 40 11.33 12.53 8.17
C ILE A 40 10.81 13.90 8.62
N LEU A 41 11.57 14.97 8.41
CA LEU A 41 11.15 16.33 8.76
C LEU A 41 9.83 16.69 8.07
N LEU A 42 9.73 16.43 6.76
CA LEU A 42 8.51 16.68 5.99
C LEU A 42 7.33 15.85 6.50
N CYS A 43 7.55 14.57 6.83
CA CYS A 43 6.52 13.71 7.42
C CYS A 43 6.02 14.25 8.78
N VAL A 44 6.91 14.75 9.64
CA VAL A 44 6.53 15.36 10.92
C VAL A 44 5.71 16.62 10.71
N LEU A 45 6.08 17.47 9.75
CA LEU A 45 5.29 18.66 9.39
C LEU A 45 3.91 18.28 8.83
N VAL A 46 3.83 17.27 7.95
CA VAL A 46 2.54 16.74 7.46
C VAL A 46 1.70 16.17 8.61
N ALA A 47 2.27 15.33 9.48
CA ALA A 47 1.55 14.70 10.59
C ALA A 47 1.12 15.69 11.70
N SER A 48 1.81 16.82 11.85
CA SER A 48 1.42 17.91 12.75
C SER A 48 0.44 18.91 12.11
N GLY A 49 0.36 18.96 10.79
CA GLY A 49 -0.47 19.92 10.05
C GLY A 49 0.15 21.30 9.90
N ILE A 50 1.41 21.46 10.32
CA ILE A 50 2.15 22.72 10.26
C ILE A 50 2.52 23.02 8.80
N ALA A 51 2.37 24.29 8.39
CA ALA A 51 2.69 24.78 7.06
C ALA A 51 1.97 24.05 5.90
N ALA A 52 0.87 23.35 6.20
CA ALA A 52 0.07 22.69 5.17
C ALA A 52 -0.38 23.69 4.09
N PRO A 53 -0.38 23.31 2.80
CA PRO A 53 -0.12 21.97 2.25
C PRO A 53 1.32 21.75 1.77
N TRP A 54 2.24 22.70 1.94
CA TRP A 54 3.55 22.70 1.27
C TRP A 54 4.48 21.54 1.66
N PRO A 55 4.56 21.09 2.94
CA PRO A 55 5.33 19.90 3.29
C PRO A 55 4.89 18.64 2.55
N LEU A 56 3.61 18.53 2.19
CA LEU A 56 3.09 17.41 1.41
C LEU A 56 3.61 17.43 -0.03
N VAL A 57 3.69 18.61 -0.65
CA VAL A 57 4.31 18.80 -1.97
C VAL A 57 5.79 18.43 -1.92
N GLY A 58 6.51 18.94 -0.91
CA GLY A 58 7.91 18.57 -0.68
C GLY A 58 8.09 17.06 -0.50
N LEU A 59 7.18 16.42 0.23
CA LEU A 59 7.21 14.97 0.47
C LEU A 59 6.98 14.16 -0.82
N ALA A 60 6.08 14.61 -1.70
CA ALA A 60 5.86 14.01 -3.01
C ALA A 60 7.12 14.11 -3.90
N LEU A 61 7.76 15.29 -3.95
CA LEU A 61 8.98 15.52 -4.72
C LEU A 61 10.17 14.70 -4.18
N VAL A 62 10.39 14.70 -2.87
CA VAL A 62 11.45 13.90 -2.24
C VAL A 62 11.22 12.40 -2.49
N SER A 63 9.96 11.95 -2.48
CA SER A 63 9.63 10.54 -2.78
C SER A 63 9.91 10.16 -4.23
N LEU A 64 9.75 11.09 -5.19
CA LEU A 64 10.20 10.88 -6.59
C LEU A 64 11.71 10.72 -6.67
N VAL A 65 12.47 11.61 -6.02
CA VAL A 65 13.95 11.54 -6.01
C VAL A 65 14.43 10.24 -5.38
N ILE A 66 13.79 9.78 -4.29
CA ILE A 66 14.09 8.49 -3.67
C ILE A 66 13.80 7.34 -4.65
N LEU A 67 12.64 7.33 -5.29
CA LEU A 67 12.29 6.31 -6.27
C LEU A 67 13.30 6.25 -7.43
N GLU A 68 13.69 7.42 -7.94
CA GLU A 68 14.68 7.53 -9.00
C GLU A 68 16.08 7.09 -8.57
N ARG A 69 16.47 7.36 -7.33
CA ARG A 69 17.81 7.03 -6.83
C ARG A 69 18.00 5.53 -6.62
N PHE A 70 17.00 4.85 -6.06
CA PHE A 70 17.16 3.45 -5.65
C PHE A 70 16.85 2.46 -6.78
N GLN A 71 16.04 2.84 -7.79
CA GLN A 71 15.69 2.01 -8.96
C GLN A 71 15.54 0.52 -8.61
N GLY A 72 14.87 0.21 -7.50
CA GLY A 72 14.89 -1.13 -6.94
C GLY A 72 14.45 -2.14 -8.01
N PRO A 73 15.02 -3.36 -8.04
CA PRO A 73 14.60 -4.40 -8.97
C PRO A 73 13.09 -4.69 -8.86
N TYR A 74 12.52 -4.33 -7.70
CA TYR A 74 11.10 -4.19 -7.44
C TYR A 74 10.76 -2.75 -7.03
N ASN A 75 10.85 -1.76 -7.93
CA ASN A 75 10.24 -0.43 -7.74
C ASN A 75 8.72 -0.61 -7.54
N GLY A 76 8.37 -0.99 -6.31
CA GLY A 76 7.40 -2.05 -6.06
C GLY A 76 5.99 -1.53 -5.90
N GLY A 77 5.03 -2.45 -5.70
CA GLY A 77 3.64 -2.07 -5.46
C GLY A 77 3.48 -1.10 -4.28
N SER A 78 4.32 -1.21 -3.25
CA SER A 78 4.32 -0.29 -2.10
C SER A 78 4.79 1.12 -2.48
N ASP A 79 5.94 1.27 -3.15
CA ASP A 79 6.47 2.60 -3.47
C ASP A 79 5.58 3.33 -4.49
N ARG A 80 5.02 2.59 -5.46
CA ARG A 80 4.05 3.12 -6.42
C ARG A 80 2.75 3.56 -5.74
N MET A 81 2.20 2.74 -4.83
CA MET A 81 0.99 3.09 -4.09
C MET A 81 1.22 4.30 -3.17
N GLY A 82 2.37 4.36 -2.48
CA GLY A 82 2.74 5.49 -1.63
C GLY A 82 2.88 6.78 -2.42
N LEU A 83 3.55 6.73 -3.58
CA LEU A 83 3.69 7.89 -4.47
C LEU A 83 2.34 8.34 -5.04
N LEU A 84 1.51 7.40 -5.49
CA LEU A 84 0.14 7.67 -5.92
C LEU A 84 -0.67 8.36 -4.82
N ALA A 85 -0.61 7.84 -3.59
CA ALA A 85 -1.29 8.43 -2.44
C ALA A 85 -0.82 9.85 -2.16
N LEU A 86 0.48 10.11 -2.18
CA LEU A 86 1.04 11.47 -2.02
C LEU A 86 0.49 12.42 -3.07
N TRP A 87 0.50 12.06 -4.35
CA TRP A 87 0.00 12.93 -5.42
C TRP A 87 -1.50 13.15 -5.33
N CYS A 88 -2.29 12.12 -5.00
CA CYS A 88 -3.72 12.29 -4.76
C CYS A 88 -3.97 13.27 -3.60
N LEU A 89 -3.23 13.15 -2.50
CA LEU A 89 -3.35 14.07 -1.37
C LEU A 89 -2.93 15.51 -1.74
N VAL A 90 -1.84 15.68 -2.49
CA VAL A 90 -1.39 17.00 -2.99
C VAL A 90 -2.51 17.65 -3.80
N LEU A 91 -3.07 16.91 -4.76
CA LEU A 91 -4.17 17.38 -5.60
C LEU A 91 -5.43 17.68 -4.77
N THR A 92 -5.80 16.82 -3.83
CA THR A 92 -6.93 17.05 -2.93
C THR A 92 -6.76 18.30 -2.06
N ARG A 93 -5.52 18.67 -1.68
CA ARG A 93 -5.27 19.90 -0.91
C ARG A 93 -5.24 21.15 -1.79
N LEU A 94 -4.70 21.07 -3.00
CA LEU A 94 -4.43 22.24 -3.85
C LEU A 94 -5.52 22.57 -4.88
N LEU A 95 -6.33 21.60 -5.31
CA LEU A 95 -7.32 21.85 -6.35
C LEU A 95 -8.42 22.82 -5.87
N PRO A 96 -8.91 23.72 -6.73
CA PRO A 96 -9.70 24.88 -6.30
C PRO A 96 -11.14 24.54 -5.92
N THR A 97 -11.74 23.49 -6.49
CA THR A 97 -13.16 23.19 -6.29
C THR A 97 -13.36 21.92 -5.46
N PRO A 98 -14.43 21.84 -4.64
CA PRO A 98 -14.76 20.63 -3.90
C PRO A 98 -14.85 19.37 -4.78
N ALA A 99 -15.45 19.48 -5.96
CA ALA A 99 -15.59 18.37 -6.91
C ALA A 99 -14.24 17.80 -7.36
N LEU A 100 -13.24 18.66 -7.63
CA LEU A 100 -11.90 18.24 -8.03
C LEU A 100 -11.13 17.58 -6.87
N LYS A 101 -11.36 18.07 -5.64
CA LYS A 101 -10.79 17.47 -4.41
C LYS A 101 -11.37 16.08 -4.17
N GLU A 102 -12.68 15.94 -4.28
CA GLU A 102 -13.41 14.67 -4.19
C GLU A 102 -12.95 13.68 -5.27
N LEU A 103 -12.80 14.13 -6.51
CA LEU A 103 -12.32 13.31 -7.61
C LEU A 103 -10.91 12.77 -7.34
N SER A 104 -9.98 13.64 -6.91
CA SER A 104 -8.59 13.25 -6.65
C SER A 104 -8.48 12.25 -5.50
N PHE A 105 -9.26 12.46 -4.43
CA PHE A 105 -9.24 11.55 -3.28
C PHE A 105 -9.99 10.25 -3.56
N GLY A 106 -11.12 10.33 -4.27
CA GLY A 106 -11.87 9.17 -4.73
C GLY A 106 -11.07 8.30 -5.70
N TYR A 107 -10.23 8.91 -6.54
CA TYR A 107 -9.30 8.19 -7.40
C TYR A 107 -8.35 7.30 -6.59
N LEU A 108 -7.82 7.76 -5.45
CA LEU A 108 -7.01 6.92 -4.56
C LEU A 108 -7.79 5.69 -4.05
N GLY A 109 -9.04 5.87 -3.62
CA GLY A 109 -9.91 4.78 -3.19
C GLY A 109 -10.20 3.78 -4.32
N ALA A 110 -10.46 4.28 -5.52
CA ALA A 110 -10.69 3.45 -6.71
C ALA A 110 -9.42 2.69 -7.12
N GLN A 111 -8.25 3.32 -7.05
CA GLN A 111 -6.96 2.67 -7.33
C GLN A 111 -6.63 1.58 -6.33
N LEU A 112 -6.98 1.73 -5.04
CA LEU A 112 -6.84 0.65 -4.06
C LEU A 112 -7.67 -0.58 -4.48
N MET A 113 -8.94 -0.38 -4.82
CA MET A 113 -9.82 -1.45 -5.30
C MET A 113 -9.30 -2.10 -6.60
N LEU A 114 -8.96 -1.28 -7.60
CA LEU A 114 -8.45 -1.73 -8.88
C LEU A 114 -7.13 -2.49 -8.73
N SER A 115 -6.27 -2.09 -7.80
CA SER A 115 -5.01 -2.78 -7.55
C SER A 115 -5.24 -4.23 -7.09
N TYR A 116 -6.23 -4.49 -6.23
CA TYR A 116 -6.61 -5.86 -5.90
C TYR A 116 -7.17 -6.59 -7.12
N PHE A 117 -8.17 -6.01 -7.79
CA PHE A 117 -8.86 -6.66 -8.90
C PHE A 117 -7.92 -7.02 -10.07
N ILE A 118 -7.08 -6.08 -10.49
CA ILE A 118 -6.10 -6.29 -11.57
C ILE A 118 -5.07 -7.33 -11.14
N SER A 119 -4.62 -7.32 -9.88
CA SER A 119 -3.70 -8.35 -9.39
C SER A 119 -4.33 -9.74 -9.47
N GLY A 120 -5.59 -9.89 -9.03
CA GLY A 120 -6.35 -11.14 -9.14
C GLY A 120 -6.52 -11.58 -10.60
N GLY A 121 -6.81 -10.63 -11.50
CA GLY A 121 -6.93 -10.84 -12.94
C GLY A 121 -5.63 -11.37 -13.58
N VAL A 122 -4.49 -10.77 -13.25
CA VAL A 122 -3.18 -11.25 -13.74
C VAL A 122 -2.88 -12.65 -13.19
N LYS A 123 -3.17 -12.90 -11.92
CA LYS A 123 -2.95 -14.21 -11.29
C LYS A 123 -3.82 -15.30 -11.89
N ILE A 124 -5.11 -15.05 -12.12
CA ILE A 124 -6.01 -16.08 -12.63
C ILE A 124 -5.66 -16.50 -14.06
N VAL A 125 -5.18 -15.58 -14.90
CA VAL A 125 -4.72 -15.89 -16.26
C VAL A 125 -3.45 -16.75 -16.21
N ASN A 126 -2.54 -16.46 -15.27
CA ASN A 126 -1.27 -17.17 -15.13
C ASN A 126 -1.47 -18.64 -14.63
N PRO A 127 -1.05 -19.66 -15.42
CA PRO A 127 -1.21 -21.07 -15.03
C PRO A 127 -0.42 -21.47 -13.77
N ASP A 128 0.66 -20.76 -13.43
CA ASP A 128 1.46 -21.07 -12.24
C ASP A 128 0.71 -20.72 -10.95
N TRP A 129 -0.11 -19.67 -10.97
CA TRP A 129 -1.01 -19.35 -9.87
C TRP A 129 -2.13 -20.38 -9.78
N ARG A 130 -2.78 -20.73 -10.90
CA ARG A 130 -3.85 -21.74 -10.92
C ARG A 130 -3.42 -23.13 -10.44
N SER A 131 -2.15 -23.49 -10.66
CA SER A 131 -1.56 -24.74 -10.18
C SER A 131 -0.97 -24.66 -8.76
N GLY A 132 -0.94 -23.48 -8.15
CA GLY A 132 -0.29 -23.23 -6.86
C GLY A 132 1.24 -23.18 -6.90
N ARG A 133 1.85 -23.36 -8.09
CA ARG A 133 3.30 -23.29 -8.31
C ARG A 133 3.86 -21.93 -7.93
N ALA A 134 3.20 -20.83 -8.32
CA ALA A 134 3.67 -19.48 -8.02
C ALA A 134 3.86 -19.27 -6.51
N LEU A 135 2.90 -19.71 -5.71
CA LEU A 135 2.99 -19.60 -4.24
C LEU A 135 4.06 -20.54 -3.67
N ARG A 136 4.22 -21.75 -4.23
CA ARG A 136 5.32 -22.64 -3.86
C ARG A 136 6.67 -21.98 -4.07
N ASP A 137 6.87 -21.34 -5.20
CA ASP A 137 8.12 -20.67 -5.56
C ASP A 137 8.38 -19.48 -4.62
N VAL A 138 7.33 -18.72 -4.23
CA VAL A 138 7.45 -17.70 -3.16
C VAL A 138 7.96 -18.30 -1.87
N PHE A 139 7.35 -19.39 -1.37
CA PHE A 139 7.80 -20.04 -0.13
C PHE A 139 9.20 -20.67 -0.24
N GLN A 140 9.59 -21.14 -1.43
CA GLN A 140 10.86 -21.81 -1.66
C GLN A 140 12.03 -20.83 -1.81
N PHE A 141 11.83 -19.72 -2.51
CA PHE A 141 12.89 -18.81 -2.93
C PHE A 141 12.91 -17.47 -2.17
N SER A 142 11.97 -17.24 -1.25
CA SER A 142 12.02 -16.05 -0.40
C SER A 142 13.37 -15.94 0.31
N SER A 143 13.98 -14.76 0.15
CA SER A 143 15.38 -14.50 0.53
C SER A 143 15.52 -14.05 1.98
N TYR A 144 14.42 -13.66 2.63
CA TYR A 144 14.46 -13.12 3.99
C TYR A 144 14.70 -14.22 5.03
N PRO A 145 15.55 -14.00 6.05
CA PRO A 145 15.85 -15.00 7.07
C PRO A 145 14.60 -15.59 7.74
N VAL A 146 13.58 -14.75 8.00
CA VAL A 146 12.31 -15.16 8.61
C VAL A 146 11.54 -16.19 7.77
N SER A 147 11.74 -16.22 6.44
CA SER A 147 11.12 -17.19 5.55
C SER A 147 11.81 -18.55 5.49
N GLN A 148 13.01 -18.72 6.05
CA GLN A 148 13.75 -19.99 5.94
C GLN A 148 13.00 -21.16 6.59
N GLY A 149 12.37 -20.94 7.75
CA GLY A 149 11.54 -21.95 8.42
C GLY A 149 10.25 -22.28 7.65
N LEU A 150 9.79 -21.37 6.80
CA LEU A 150 8.58 -21.52 5.99
C LEU A 150 8.83 -22.30 4.69
N ARG A 151 10.08 -22.54 4.29
CA ARG A 151 10.40 -23.32 3.09
C ARG A 151 9.79 -24.72 3.09
N ARG A 152 9.56 -25.32 4.27
CA ARG A 152 8.87 -26.62 4.40
C ARG A 152 7.42 -26.58 3.91
N TRP A 153 6.78 -25.41 3.88
CA TRP A 153 5.43 -25.25 3.33
C TRP A 153 5.41 -25.47 1.82
N ALA A 154 6.53 -25.26 1.12
CA ALA A 154 6.67 -25.60 -0.30
C ALA A 154 6.41 -27.09 -0.59
N GLN A 155 6.52 -27.96 0.43
CA GLN A 155 6.25 -29.39 0.34
C GLN A 155 4.77 -29.75 0.51
N ARG A 156 3.88 -28.76 0.69
CA ARG A 156 2.43 -28.96 0.89
C ARG A 156 1.62 -28.46 -0.31
N PRO A 157 1.68 -29.12 -1.49
CA PRO A 157 1.11 -28.61 -2.74
C PRO A 157 -0.40 -28.37 -2.69
N ARG A 158 -1.16 -29.24 -1.99
CA ARG A 158 -2.62 -29.07 -1.83
C ARG A 158 -2.97 -27.80 -1.04
N LEU A 159 -2.21 -27.52 0.02
CA LEU A 159 -2.39 -26.29 0.81
C LEU A 159 -2.11 -25.05 -0.04
N LEU A 160 -0.99 -25.07 -0.77
CA LEU A 160 -0.59 -23.94 -1.62
C LEU A 160 -1.55 -23.69 -2.78
N LEU A 161 -2.13 -24.76 -3.34
CA LEU A 161 -3.21 -24.65 -4.32
C LEU A 161 -4.43 -23.93 -3.72
N VAL A 162 -4.91 -24.37 -2.56
CA VAL A 162 -6.05 -23.74 -1.88
C VAL A 162 -5.75 -22.28 -1.54
N MET A 163 -4.58 -21.98 -0.98
CA MET A 163 -4.16 -20.62 -0.67
C MET A 163 -4.08 -19.74 -1.94
N SER A 164 -3.57 -20.28 -3.04
CA SER A 164 -3.50 -19.56 -4.32
C SER A 164 -4.89 -19.17 -4.82
N TRP A 165 -5.83 -20.13 -4.84
CA TRP A 165 -7.21 -19.86 -5.23
C TRP A 165 -7.94 -18.93 -4.26
N ALA A 166 -7.66 -19.02 -2.96
CA ALA A 166 -8.21 -18.09 -1.97
C ALA A 166 -7.74 -16.65 -2.22
N VAL A 167 -6.46 -16.44 -2.51
CA VAL A 167 -5.91 -15.11 -2.85
C VAL A 167 -6.55 -14.56 -4.13
N MET A 168 -6.56 -15.35 -5.21
CA MET A 168 -7.15 -14.93 -6.48
C MET A 168 -8.65 -14.61 -6.35
N GLY A 169 -9.40 -15.49 -5.68
CA GLY A 169 -10.83 -15.31 -5.45
C GLY A 169 -11.13 -14.06 -4.63
N PHE A 170 -10.38 -13.84 -3.54
CA PHE A 170 -10.51 -12.64 -2.73
C PHE A 170 -10.22 -11.36 -3.54
N GLU A 171 -9.11 -11.32 -4.27
CA GLU A 171 -8.70 -10.16 -5.06
C GLU A 171 -9.72 -9.81 -6.15
N LEU A 172 -10.26 -10.81 -6.84
CA LEU A 172 -11.30 -10.63 -7.86
C LEU A 172 -12.65 -10.22 -7.27
N ALA A 173 -13.00 -10.73 -6.08
CA ALA A 173 -14.24 -10.40 -5.40
C ALA A 173 -14.18 -9.08 -4.62
N PHE A 174 -12.99 -8.52 -4.37
CA PHE A 174 -12.82 -7.32 -3.56
C PHE A 174 -13.69 -6.12 -4.00
N PRO A 175 -13.87 -5.81 -5.30
CA PRO A 175 -14.78 -4.74 -5.74
C PRO A 175 -16.22 -4.89 -5.22
N LEU A 176 -16.71 -6.13 -5.10
CA LEU A 176 -18.08 -6.40 -4.63
C LEU A 176 -18.27 -6.00 -3.16
N THR A 177 -17.18 -5.90 -2.39
CA THR A 177 -17.25 -5.46 -0.98
C THR A 177 -17.74 -4.01 -0.85
N LEU A 178 -17.58 -3.18 -1.89
CA LEU A 178 -18.07 -1.80 -1.89
C LEU A 178 -19.60 -1.70 -1.82
N LEU A 179 -20.33 -2.73 -2.24
CA LEU A 179 -21.80 -2.73 -2.26
C LEU A 179 -22.41 -2.72 -0.84
N TRP A 180 -21.65 -3.12 0.19
CA TRP A 180 -22.16 -3.20 1.54
C TRP A 180 -21.08 -2.89 2.57
N LYS A 181 -21.32 -1.91 3.44
CA LYS A 181 -20.30 -1.41 4.39
C LYS A 181 -19.68 -2.49 5.30
N PRO A 182 -20.44 -3.40 5.93
CA PRO A 182 -19.85 -4.52 6.66
C PRO A 182 -18.96 -5.42 5.80
N ALA A 183 -19.31 -5.66 4.53
CA ALA A 183 -18.47 -6.42 3.62
C ALA A 183 -17.16 -5.69 3.30
N LEU A 184 -17.19 -4.36 3.09
CA LEU A 184 -15.97 -3.58 2.90
C LEU A 184 -15.06 -3.65 4.12
N ILE A 185 -15.61 -3.51 5.32
CA ILE A 185 -14.82 -3.62 6.56
C ILE A 185 -14.20 -5.01 6.70
N ALA A 186 -14.97 -6.06 6.45
CA ALA A 186 -14.45 -7.44 6.46
C ALA A 186 -13.38 -7.65 5.38
N GLY A 187 -13.59 -7.14 4.16
CA GLY A 187 -12.63 -7.21 3.06
C GLY A 187 -11.32 -6.50 3.39
N LEU A 188 -11.39 -5.29 3.93
CA LEU A 188 -10.21 -4.54 4.38
C LEU A 188 -9.48 -5.25 5.53
N ALA A 189 -10.20 -5.87 6.47
CA ALA A 189 -9.59 -6.64 7.55
C ALA A 189 -8.85 -7.89 7.02
N ILE A 190 -9.44 -8.60 6.06
CA ILE A 190 -8.80 -9.74 5.38
C ILE A 190 -7.56 -9.27 4.62
N ALA A 191 -7.66 -8.18 3.85
CA ALA A 191 -6.52 -7.62 3.13
C ALA A 191 -5.40 -7.15 4.05
N ALA A 192 -5.73 -6.49 5.17
CA ALA A 192 -4.76 -6.09 6.18
C ALA A 192 -4.06 -7.30 6.81
N THR A 193 -4.82 -8.35 7.12
CA THR A 193 -4.27 -9.60 7.67
C THR A 193 -3.35 -10.29 6.67
N PHE A 194 -3.71 -10.30 5.39
CA PHE A 194 -2.86 -10.82 4.32
C PHE A 194 -1.55 -10.04 4.20
N HIS A 195 -1.61 -8.69 4.20
CA HIS A 195 -0.41 -7.86 4.16
C HIS A 195 0.44 -8.01 5.43
N LEU A 196 -0.17 -8.16 6.59
CA LEU A 196 0.53 -8.44 7.84
C LEU A 196 1.23 -9.80 7.79
N ALA A 197 0.55 -10.84 7.29
CA ALA A 197 1.17 -12.13 7.07
C ALA A 197 2.37 -12.00 6.13
N ASN A 198 2.27 -11.25 5.04
CA ASN A 198 3.40 -11.00 4.15
C ASN A 198 4.55 -10.23 4.81
N ALA A 199 4.24 -9.26 5.68
CA ALA A 199 5.24 -8.55 6.46
C ALA A 199 5.99 -9.50 7.42
N CYS A 200 5.25 -10.31 8.18
CA CYS A 200 5.81 -11.26 9.14
C CYS A 200 6.56 -12.42 8.49
N LEU A 201 6.05 -12.96 7.38
CA LEU A 201 6.55 -14.18 6.74
C LEU A 201 7.63 -13.89 5.68
N PHE A 202 7.54 -12.75 5.00
CA PHE A 202 8.40 -12.41 3.86
C PHE A 202 9.11 -11.06 4.01
N GLY A 203 9.04 -10.41 5.18
CA GLY A 203 9.73 -9.13 5.42
C GLY A 203 9.16 -7.95 4.63
N LEU A 204 7.97 -8.07 4.05
CA LEU A 204 7.35 -7.03 3.20
C LEU A 204 6.68 -5.90 4.03
N ASN A 205 7.40 -5.38 5.03
CA ASN A 205 6.89 -4.41 6.01
C ASN A 205 6.34 -3.13 5.39
N ARG A 206 7.04 -2.58 4.38
CA ARG A 206 6.63 -1.35 3.69
C ARG A 206 5.25 -1.47 3.06
N PHE A 207 4.94 -2.64 2.53
CA PHE A 207 3.68 -2.94 1.84
C PHE A 207 2.50 -2.83 2.81
N PHE A 208 2.61 -3.42 4.00
CA PHE A 208 1.57 -3.37 5.03
C PHE A 208 1.18 -1.94 5.38
N TRP A 209 2.15 -1.13 5.82
CA TRP A 209 1.88 0.23 6.28
C TRP A 209 1.36 1.15 5.18
N THR A 210 1.95 1.08 3.98
CA THR A 210 1.56 1.95 2.87
C THR A 210 0.14 1.66 2.40
N TRP A 211 -0.26 0.40 2.34
CA TRP A 211 -1.61 0.04 1.90
C TRP A 211 -2.67 0.41 2.94
N LEU A 212 -2.42 0.15 4.23
CA LEU A 212 -3.32 0.56 5.32
C LEU A 212 -3.54 2.07 5.35
N ALA A 213 -2.50 2.86 5.04
CA ALA A 213 -2.60 4.31 4.99
C ALA A 213 -3.66 4.81 3.99
N THR A 214 -4.01 4.01 2.97
CA THR A 214 -4.99 4.37 1.94
C THR A 214 -6.41 3.88 2.22
N TYR A 215 -6.63 3.12 3.30
CA TYR A 215 -7.96 2.63 3.67
C TYR A 215 -8.98 3.75 3.96
N PRO A 216 -8.60 4.91 4.53
CA PRO A 216 -9.56 6.00 4.68
C PRO A 216 -10.13 6.48 3.33
N ALA A 217 -9.35 6.39 2.24
CA ALA A 217 -9.81 6.81 0.91
C ALA A 217 -10.95 5.93 0.38
N ILE A 218 -10.84 4.61 0.48
CA ILE A 218 -11.91 3.71 0.01
C ILE A 218 -13.14 3.72 0.93
N LEU A 219 -12.94 3.89 2.24
CA LEU A 219 -14.05 4.04 3.19
C LEU A 219 -14.84 5.32 2.96
N TRP A 220 -14.14 6.41 2.63
CA TRP A 220 -14.78 7.66 2.22
C TRP A 220 -15.48 7.49 0.87
N LEU A 221 -14.83 6.89 -0.12
CA LEU A 221 -15.39 6.67 -1.46
C LEU A 221 -16.68 5.85 -1.39
N GLN A 222 -16.72 4.77 -0.60
CA GLN A 222 -17.92 3.97 -0.43
C GLN A 222 -19.10 4.84 0.05
N GLY A 223 -18.93 5.57 1.14
CA GLY A 223 -20.00 6.42 1.68
C GLY A 223 -20.34 7.64 0.83
N ARG A 224 -19.60 7.89 -0.27
CA ARG A 224 -19.89 8.93 -1.25
C ARG A 224 -20.71 8.41 -2.43
N VAL A 225 -20.55 7.13 -2.76
CA VAL A 225 -21.16 6.47 -3.94
C VAL A 225 -22.39 5.64 -3.57
N PHE A 226 -22.41 5.04 -2.37
CA PHE A 226 -23.48 4.18 -1.85
C PHE A 226 -24.06 4.75 -0.56
#